data_AF-A0A520Y037-F1
#
_entry.id   AF-A0A520Y037-F1
#
_cell.length_a   1.000
_cell.length_b   1.000
_cell.length_c   1.000
_cell.angle_alpha   90.00
_cell.angle_beta   90.00
_cell.angle_gamma   90.00
#
_symmetry.space_group_name_H-M   'P 1'
#
loop_
_entity.id
_entity.type
_entity.pdbx_description
1 polymer ?
#
loop_
_entity_poly.entity_id
_entity_poly.type
_entity_poly.pdbx_seq_one_letter_code
_entity_poly.pdbx_strand_id
1 'polypeptide(L)'
;APILCPDCEDEGSQSRTARLIEWLGELVVASGLEPRLRDHGIARDDIPMLAREAMKQQRLLVNNPCPIEEEDAARLYEAAW
;
A
#
# COMPACT_ATOMS: atom_id res chain seq x y z
N ALA A 1 -12.02 -18.11 -7.38
CA ALA A 1 -10.71 -17.49 -7.61
C ALA A 1 -9.66 -18.42 -7.04
N PRO A 2 -8.47 -18.59 -7.65
CA PRO A 2 -7.41 -19.38 -7.03
C PRO A 2 -7.05 -18.79 -5.67
N ILE A 3 -6.75 -19.66 -4.69
CA ILE A 3 -6.25 -19.22 -3.39
C ILE A 3 -4.82 -18.72 -3.62
N LEU A 4 -4.59 -17.42 -3.44
CA LEU A 4 -3.27 -16.79 -3.66
C LEU A 4 -2.22 -17.31 -2.66
N CYS A 5 -2.66 -17.68 -1.46
CA CYS A 5 -1.83 -18.27 -0.41
C CYS A 5 -2.50 -19.57 0.10
N PRO A 6 -2.28 -20.72 -0.58
CA PRO A 6 -2.93 -21.99 -0.22
C PRO A 6 -2.57 -22.45 1.21
N ASP A 7 -1.38 -22.12 1.68
CA ASP A 7 -0.83 -22.62 2.94
C ASP A 7 -1.55 -22.10 4.20
N CYS A 8 -2.38 -21.05 4.08
CA CYS A 8 -3.15 -20.49 5.19
C CYS A 8 -4.67 -20.72 5.06
N GLU A 9 -5.11 -21.70 4.25
CA GLU A 9 -6.54 -21.95 3.99
C GLU A 9 -7.33 -22.26 5.28
N ASP A 10 -6.74 -23.05 6.18
CA ASP A 10 -7.36 -23.48 7.44
C ASP A 10 -7.28 -22.42 8.56
N GLU A 11 -6.69 -21.25 8.30
CA GLU A 11 -6.49 -20.21 9.30
C GLU A 11 -7.63 -19.18 9.37
N GLY A 12 -7.69 -18.44 10.49
CA GLY A 12 -8.65 -17.35 10.68
C GLY A 12 -8.44 -16.16 9.73
N SER A 13 -9.46 -15.32 9.58
CA SER A 13 -9.46 -14.18 8.63
C SER A 13 -8.32 -13.20 8.83
N GLN A 14 -7.91 -12.93 10.08
CA GLN A 14 -6.78 -12.04 10.39
C GLN A 14 -5.47 -12.61 9.87
N SER A 15 -5.21 -13.90 10.10
CA SER A 15 -3.99 -14.57 9.67
C SER A 15 -3.91 -14.66 8.15
N ARG A 16 -5.03 -15.01 7.50
CA ARG A 16 -5.16 -15.00 6.04
C ARG A 16 -4.90 -13.62 5.42
N THR A 17 -5.37 -12.56 6.08
CA THR A 17 -5.13 -11.17 5.64
C THR A 17 -3.66 -10.80 5.77
N ALA A 18 -3.02 -11.12 6.89
CA ALA A 18 -1.59 -10.90 7.10
C ALA A 18 -0.76 -11.64 6.05
N ARG A 19 -1.07 -12.91 5.79
CA ARG A 19 -0.36 -13.71 4.79
C ARG A 19 -0.50 -13.15 3.37
N LEU A 20 -1.68 -12.63 3.02
CA LEU A 20 -1.89 -11.97 1.73
C LEU A 20 -1.03 -10.71 1.60
N ILE A 21 -0.93 -9.89 2.65
CA ILE A 21 -0.09 -8.67 2.66
C ILE A 21 1.38 -9.03 2.48
N GLU A 22 1.88 -10.04 3.21
CA GLU A 22 3.25 -10.53 3.08
C GLU A 22 3.55 -11.01 1.66
N TRP A 23 2.66 -11.85 1.11
CA TRP A 23 2.81 -12.39 -0.24
C TRP A 23 2.83 -11.29 -1.31
N LEU A 24 2.01 -10.25 -1.17
CA LEU A 24 2.07 -9.08 -2.06
C LEU A 24 3.43 -8.36 -1.97
N GLY A 25 4.00 -8.24 -0.77
CA GLY A 25 5.35 -7.68 -0.58
C GLY A 25 6.45 -8.53 -1.24
N GLU A 26 6.39 -9.85 -1.06
CA GLU A 26 7.29 -10.80 -1.72
C GLU A 26 7.19 -10.71 -3.24
N LEU A 27 5.97 -10.60 -3.78
CA LEU A 27 5.71 -10.46 -5.21
C LEU A 27 6.32 -9.18 -5.81
N VAL A 28 6.19 -8.05 -5.11
CA VAL A 28 6.79 -6.76 -5.55
C VAL A 28 8.30 -6.93 -5.70
N VAL A 29 8.97 -7.49 -4.70
CA VAL A 29 10.42 -7.73 -4.74
C VAL A 29 10.79 -8.73 -5.85
N ALA A 30 10.05 -9.83 -5.97
CA ALA A 30 10.29 -10.86 -6.99
C ALA A 30 10.11 -10.33 -8.42
N SER A 31 9.25 -9.33 -8.61
CA SER A 31 9.03 -8.67 -9.92
C SER A 31 10.15 -7.69 -10.31
N GLY A 32 11.09 -7.41 -9.40
CA GLY A 32 12.18 -6.44 -9.63
C GLY A 32 11.80 -4.99 -9.42
N LEU A 33 10.62 -4.72 -8.83
CA LEU A 33 10.20 -3.38 -8.45
C LEU A 33 10.86 -2.95 -7.14
N GLU A 34 11.29 -1.69 -7.09
CA GLU A 34 11.80 -1.11 -5.85
C GLU A 34 10.63 -0.64 -4.98
N PRO A 35 10.54 -1.10 -3.71
CA PRO A 35 9.33 -0.95 -2.90
C PRO A 35 9.21 0.42 -2.22
N ARG A 36 10.25 1.25 -2.22
CA ARG A 36 10.27 2.52 -1.49
C ARG A 36 10.32 3.72 -2.43
N LEU A 37 9.66 4.80 -2.03
CA LEU A 37 9.65 6.06 -2.80
C LEU A 37 11.06 6.62 -3.02
N ARG A 38 11.95 6.51 -2.02
CA ARG A 38 13.32 7.01 -2.10
C ARG A 38 14.17 6.31 -3.16
N ASP A 39 13.85 5.07 -3.50
CA ASP A 39 14.57 4.30 -4.51
C ASP A 39 14.27 4.88 -5.92
N HIS A 40 13.10 5.52 -6.08
CA HIS A 40 12.69 6.26 -7.28
C HIS A 40 13.07 7.76 -7.27
N GLY A 41 13.90 8.20 -6.31
CA GLY A 41 14.38 9.58 -6.23
C GLY A 41 13.39 10.60 -5.64
N ILE A 42 12.34 10.14 -4.96
CA ILE A 42 11.39 11.01 -4.27
C ILE A 42 11.98 11.46 -2.93
N ALA A 43 12.08 12.78 -2.71
CA ALA A 43 12.61 13.31 -1.47
C ALA A 43 11.58 13.18 -0.35
N ARG A 44 12.06 13.00 0.90
CA ARG A 44 11.16 12.95 2.07
C ARG A 44 10.35 14.24 2.23
N ASP A 45 10.94 15.37 1.86
CA ASP A 45 10.31 16.69 1.96
C ASP A 45 9.21 16.91 0.90
N ASP A 46 9.08 16.01 -0.09
CA ASP A 46 7.99 16.03 -1.07
C ASP A 46 6.68 15.45 -0.50
N ILE A 47 6.73 14.71 0.61
CA ILE A 47 5.58 14.02 1.19
C ILE A 47 4.37 14.94 1.44
N PRO A 48 4.52 16.15 2.03
CA PRO A 48 3.38 17.04 2.23
C PRO A 48 2.69 17.45 0.92
N MET A 49 3.49 17.67 -0.14
CA MET A 49 2.97 18.01 -1.46
C MET A 49 2.26 16.80 -2.10
N LEU A 50 2.83 15.60 -1.99
CA LEU A 50 2.21 14.36 -2.47
C LEU A 50 0.87 14.06 -1.76
N ALA A 51 0.81 14.24 -0.45
CA ALA A 51 -0.42 14.04 0.33
C ALA A 51 -1.54 14.99 -0.14
N ARG A 52 -1.21 16.27 -0.33
CA ARG A 52 -2.15 17.27 -0.87
C ARG A 52 -2.61 16.93 -2.30
N GLU A 53 -1.72 16.48 -3.17
CA GLU A 53 -2.07 16.08 -4.53
C GLU A 53 -2.90 14.78 -4.57
N ALA A 54 -2.70 13.87 -3.62
CA ALA A 54 -3.51 12.66 -3.49
C ALA A 54 -5.00 13.00 -3.24
N MET A 55 -5.29 14.10 -2.55
CA MET A 55 -6.67 14.56 -2.32
C MET A 55 -7.41 14.94 -3.61
N LYS A 56 -6.69 15.16 -4.72
CA LYS A 56 -7.30 15.42 -6.04
C LYS A 56 -7.74 14.14 -6.75
N GLN A 57 -7.36 12.96 -6.25
CA GLN A 57 -7.68 11.66 -6.86
C GLN A 57 -9.09 11.19 -6.47
N GLN A 58 -10.11 11.97 -6.84
CA GLN A 58 -11.50 11.81 -6.40
C GLN A 58 -12.06 10.40 -6.65
N ARG A 59 -11.78 9.80 -7.81
CA ARG A 59 -12.27 8.45 -8.12
C ARG A 59 -11.64 7.38 -7.22
N LEU A 60 -10.37 7.51 -6.85
CA LEU A 60 -9.73 6.55 -5.95
C LEU A 60 -10.25 6.70 -4.52
N LEU A 61 -10.36 7.95 -4.04
CA LEU A 61 -10.84 8.26 -2.69
C LEU A 61 -12.29 7.79 -2.47
N VAL A 62 -13.19 8.04 -3.41
CA VAL A 62 -14.61 7.62 -3.31
C VAL A 62 -14.75 6.10 -3.33
N ASN A 63 -13.88 5.39 -4.04
CA ASN A 63 -13.93 3.92 -4.13
C ASN A 63 -13.07 3.22 -3.06
N ASN A 64 -12.30 3.96 -2.27
CA ASN A 64 -11.51 3.37 -1.21
C ASN A 64 -12.46 2.88 -0.10
N PRO A 65 -12.39 1.62 0.33
CA PRO A 65 -13.30 1.08 1.34
C PRO A 65 -13.11 1.73 2.72
N CYS A 66 -11.97 2.39 2.94
CA CYS A 66 -11.70 3.22 4.10
C CYS A 66 -11.69 4.70 3.68
N PRO A 67 -12.40 5.61 4.39
CA PRO A 67 -12.18 7.05 4.18
C PRO A 67 -10.71 7.40 4.39
N ILE A 68 -10.16 8.27 3.53
CA ILE A 68 -8.78 8.74 3.60
C ILE A 68 -8.80 10.27 3.57
N GLU A 69 -8.27 10.89 4.61
CA GLU A 69 -8.01 12.32 4.69
C GLU A 69 -6.54 12.64 4.32
N GLU A 70 -6.20 13.92 4.20
CA GLU A 70 -4.83 14.35 3.81
C GLU A 70 -3.77 13.82 4.78
N GLU A 71 -4.07 13.81 6.08
CA GLU A 71 -3.20 13.27 7.13
C GLU A 71 -3.00 11.75 6.99
N ASP A 72 -4.02 11.01 6.57
CA ASP A 72 -3.91 9.58 6.27
C ASP A 72 -2.98 9.35 5.08
N ALA A 73 -3.14 10.13 4.01
CA ALA A 73 -2.29 10.06 2.84
C ALA A 73 -0.82 10.39 3.20
N ALA A 74 -0.58 11.40 4.03
CA ALA A 74 0.75 11.72 4.53
C ALA A 74 1.37 10.53 5.27
N ARG A 75 0.63 9.91 6.22
CA ARG A 75 1.10 8.71 6.94
C ARG A 75 1.42 7.54 6.00
N LEU A 76 0.63 7.35 4.94
CA LEU A 76 0.87 6.30 3.95
C LEU A 76 2.15 6.58 3.14
N TYR A 77 2.35 7.83 2.70
CA TYR A 77 3.58 8.22 2.01
C TYR A 77 4.82 8.13 2.92
N GLU A 78 4.70 8.48 4.21
CA GLU A 78 5.77 8.30 5.19
C GLU A 78 6.13 6.82 5.41
N ALA A 79 5.12 5.94 5.46
CA ALA A 79 5.34 4.50 5.61
C ALA A 79 6.00 3.85 4.36
N ALA A 80 5.77 4.43 3.18
CA ALA A 80 6.32 3.96 1.91
C ALA A 80 7.70 4.55 1.55
N TRP A 81 8.23 5.47 2.35
CA TRP A 81 9.52 6.14 2.10
C TRP A 81 10.70 5.41 2.77
#